data_AF-A0A232F909-F1
#
_entry.id   AF-A0A232F909-F1
#
_cell.length_a   1.000
_cell.length_b   1.000
_cell.length_c   1.000
_cell.angle_alpha   90.00
_cell.angle_beta   90.00
_cell.angle_gamma   90.00
#
_symmetry.space_group_name_H-M   'P 1'
#
loop_
_entity.id
_entity.type
_entity.pdbx_description
1 polymer ?
#
loop_
_entity_poly.entity_id
_entity_poly.type
_entity_poly.pdbx_seq_one_letter_code
_entity_poly.pdbx_strand_id
1 'polypeptide(L)'
;MVDLNPISKSVLPVLIVNWIFGIGVIEYPLGNPHPIFSFIYSLISVILFAALAICNYFNIDLFIKVTPGIAVPIKVIYFSQIILVMSTVILGWYRSKVIHECVVKEALADNLMEHIGIQKNYKQMLKVQIGNVLGALTFALSVIIINSCMIFMNDKIPLRYKVSSAFTMGYPVLVTFIADTTFMNIVWKTKKANILQTLKYIIRTK
;
A
#
# COMPACT_ATOMS: atom_id res chain seq x y z
N MET A 1 -19.47 9.19 22.21
CA MET A 1 -18.84 9.43 20.90
C MET A 1 -17.48 10.03 21.16
N VAL A 2 -16.40 9.34 20.80
CA VAL A 2 -15.02 9.82 21.02
C VAL A 2 -14.64 10.64 19.81
N ASP A 3 -14.45 11.96 19.97
CA ASP A 3 -13.97 12.84 18.92
C ASP A 3 -12.53 12.51 18.54
N LEU A 4 -12.35 11.70 17.50
CA LEU A 4 -11.06 11.21 16.95
C LEU A 4 -10.28 12.29 16.15
N ASN A 5 -10.43 13.57 16.47
CA ASN A 5 -10.22 14.66 15.50
C ASN A 5 -8.76 15.09 15.16
N PRO A 6 -7.71 14.84 15.97
CA PRO A 6 -6.33 15.15 15.56
C PRO A 6 -5.50 13.94 15.12
N ILE A 7 -5.66 12.79 15.78
CA ILE A 7 -4.74 11.63 15.65
C ILE A 7 -5.05 10.79 14.42
N SER A 8 -6.35 10.62 14.13
CA SER A 8 -6.83 9.97 12.92
C SER A 8 -6.24 10.60 11.66
N LYS A 9 -6.03 11.93 11.67
CA LYS A 9 -5.50 12.67 10.53
C LYS A 9 -4.10 12.22 10.17
N SER A 10 -3.24 11.89 11.14
CA SER A 10 -1.83 11.54 10.89
C SER A 10 -1.70 10.24 10.09
N VAL A 11 -2.45 9.22 10.47
CA VAL A 11 -2.49 7.91 9.79
C VAL A 11 -3.43 7.87 8.57
N LEU A 12 -4.30 8.87 8.45
CA LEU A 12 -5.28 8.99 7.37
C LEU A 12 -4.69 8.84 5.96
N PRO A 13 -3.55 9.45 5.59
CA PRO A 13 -3.04 9.36 4.22
C PRO A 13 -2.68 7.92 3.85
N VAL A 14 -2.13 7.16 4.80
CA VAL A 14 -1.75 5.75 4.59
C VAL A 14 -3.00 4.87 4.50
N LEU A 15 -4.02 5.14 5.33
CA LEU A 15 -5.30 4.43 5.27
C LEU A 15 -6.07 4.73 3.97
N ILE A 16 -6.10 5.98 3.52
CA ILE A 16 -6.73 6.38 2.25
C ILE A 16 -6.04 5.71 1.07
N VAL A 17 -4.70 5.70 1.03
CA VAL A 17 -3.97 5.03 -0.05
C VAL A 17 -4.20 3.52 0.00
N ASN A 18 -4.10 2.89 1.16
CA ASN A 18 -4.45 1.46 1.28
C ASN A 18 -5.87 1.15 0.77
N TRP A 19 -6.83 2.03 1.07
CA TRP A 19 -8.20 1.90 0.57
C TRP A 19 -8.31 2.05 -0.95
N ILE A 20 -7.76 3.12 -1.54
CA ILE A 20 -7.83 3.40 -2.99
C ILE A 20 -7.32 2.21 -3.81
N PHE A 21 -6.32 1.49 -3.28
CA PHE A 21 -5.71 0.36 -3.97
C PHE A 21 -6.27 -1.00 -3.52
N GLY A 22 -7.31 -1.02 -2.70
CA GLY A 22 -8.03 -2.23 -2.29
C GLY A 22 -7.26 -3.10 -1.31
N ILE A 23 -6.32 -2.54 -0.55
CA ILE A 23 -5.49 -3.22 0.44
C ILE A 23 -6.04 -2.92 1.83
N GLY A 24 -6.86 -3.82 2.40
CA GLY A 24 -7.34 -3.70 3.78
C GLY A 24 -8.76 -3.10 3.94
N VAL A 25 -9.14 -2.79 5.18
CA VAL A 25 -10.51 -2.42 5.56
C VAL A 25 -10.75 -0.91 5.44
N ILE A 26 -11.91 -0.54 4.87
CA ILE A 26 -12.50 0.80 4.81
C ILE A 26 -12.83 1.26 6.22
N GLU A 27 -12.10 2.26 6.69
CA GLU A 27 -12.41 3.03 7.89
C GLU A 27 -12.51 4.53 7.56
N TYR A 28 -13.21 4.87 6.48
CA TYR A 28 -13.53 6.25 6.16
C TYR A 28 -15.06 6.46 6.14
N PRO A 29 -15.61 7.31 7.03
CA PRO A 29 -14.97 8.04 8.13
C PRO A 29 -14.55 7.13 9.31
N LEU A 30 -13.49 7.52 10.05
CA LEU A 30 -13.00 6.74 11.19
C LEU A 30 -14.08 6.58 12.26
N GLY A 31 -14.27 5.34 12.71
CA GLY A 31 -15.27 4.97 13.72
C GLY A 31 -16.40 4.09 13.18
N ASN A 32 -16.64 4.08 11.86
CA ASN A 32 -17.59 3.17 11.20
C ASN A 32 -16.88 2.29 10.16
N PRO A 33 -16.17 1.22 10.58
CA PRO A 33 -15.58 0.27 9.65
C PRO A 33 -16.67 -0.36 8.79
N HIS A 34 -16.49 -0.36 7.46
CA HIS A 34 -17.36 -1.06 6.51
C HIS A 34 -16.65 -2.28 5.93
N PRO A 35 -16.37 -3.32 6.73
CA PRO A 35 -15.52 -4.44 6.33
C PRO A 35 -16.08 -5.20 5.14
N ILE A 36 -17.41 -5.33 5.03
CA ILE A 36 -18.07 -6.07 3.95
C ILE A 36 -17.84 -5.38 2.60
N PHE A 37 -18.07 -4.07 2.51
CA PHE A 37 -17.86 -3.32 1.26
C PHE A 37 -16.40 -3.30 0.85
N SER A 38 -15.49 -3.19 1.82
CA SER A 38 -14.05 -3.25 1.58
C SER A 38 -13.65 -4.59 1.00
N PHE A 39 -14.20 -5.67 1.56
CA PHE A 39 -13.92 -7.03 1.15
C PHE A 39 -14.37 -7.28 -0.27
N ILE A 40 -15.61 -6.88 -0.59
CA ILE A 40 -16.15 -6.97 -1.94
C ILE A 40 -15.28 -6.15 -2.91
N TYR A 41 -14.86 -4.94 -2.55
CA TYR A 41 -14.02 -4.10 -3.40
C TYR A 41 -12.63 -4.71 -3.66
N SER A 42 -11.95 -5.18 -2.61
CA SER A 42 -10.68 -5.91 -2.72
C SER A 42 -10.83 -7.16 -3.59
N LEU A 43 -11.90 -7.93 -3.39
CA LEU A 43 -12.18 -9.15 -4.12
C LEU A 43 -12.41 -8.86 -5.61
N ILE A 44 -13.23 -7.86 -5.94
CA ILE A 44 -13.45 -7.42 -7.32
C ILE A 44 -12.14 -6.97 -7.97
N SER A 45 -11.32 -6.21 -7.25
CA SER A 45 -10.03 -5.74 -7.76
C SER A 45 -9.08 -6.90 -8.09
N VAL A 46 -9.00 -7.90 -7.19
CA VAL A 46 -8.21 -9.12 -7.40
C VAL A 46 -8.76 -9.96 -8.54
N ILE A 47 -10.08 -10.12 -8.65
CA ILE A 47 -10.73 -10.88 -9.74
C ILE A 47 -10.46 -10.19 -11.09
N LEU A 48 -10.62 -8.87 -11.17
CA LEU A 48 -10.33 -8.11 -12.39
C LEU A 48 -8.86 -8.22 -12.79
N PHE A 49 -7.95 -8.11 -11.81
CA PHE A 49 -6.52 -8.32 -12.04
C PHE A 49 -6.22 -9.74 -12.52
N ALA A 50 -6.79 -10.77 -11.88
CA ALA A 50 -6.60 -12.16 -12.25
C ALA A 50 -7.15 -12.46 -13.66
N ALA A 51 -8.32 -11.92 -14.00
CA ALA A 51 -8.90 -12.05 -15.34
C ALA A 51 -8.01 -11.39 -16.41
N LEU A 52 -7.54 -10.16 -16.16
CA LEU A 52 -6.58 -9.48 -17.03
C LEU A 52 -5.27 -10.27 -17.14
N ALA A 53 -4.80 -10.85 -16.04
CA ALA A 53 -3.57 -11.63 -16.03
C ALA A 53 -3.68 -12.91 -16.86
N ILE A 54 -4.78 -13.64 -16.73
CA ILE A 54 -5.06 -14.85 -17.54
C ILE A 54 -5.16 -14.47 -19.03
N CYS A 55 -5.89 -13.41 -19.36
CA CYS A 55 -6.00 -12.92 -20.73
C CYS A 55 -4.63 -12.56 -21.32
N ASN A 56 -3.75 -11.90 -20.56
CA ASN A 56 -2.40 -11.58 -21.03
C ASN A 56 -1.49 -12.81 -21.08
N TYR A 57 -1.66 -13.80 -20.20
CA TYR A 57 -0.88 -15.03 -20.20
C TYR A 57 -0.98 -15.80 -21.53
N PHE A 58 -2.20 -15.95 -22.08
CA PHE A 58 -2.37 -16.56 -23.41
C PHE A 58 -1.66 -15.80 -24.52
N ASN A 59 -1.40 -14.51 -24.33
CA ASN A 59 -0.74 -13.65 -25.31
C ASN A 59 0.76 -13.45 -25.03
N ILE A 60 1.28 -13.94 -23.89
CA ILE A 60 2.71 -13.87 -23.53
C ILE A 60 3.58 -14.57 -24.57
N ASP A 61 3.09 -15.65 -25.19
CA ASP A 61 3.86 -16.35 -26.22
C ASP A 61 4.13 -15.47 -27.45
N LEU A 62 3.27 -14.49 -27.73
CA LEU A 62 3.48 -13.49 -28.78
C LEU A 62 4.61 -12.52 -28.40
N PHE A 63 4.69 -12.12 -27.12
CA PHE A 63 5.75 -11.29 -26.58
C PHE A 63 7.10 -12.02 -26.58
N ILE A 64 7.10 -13.31 -26.23
CA ILE A 64 8.27 -14.17 -26.20
C ILE A 64 8.84 -14.41 -27.60
N LYS A 65 7.97 -14.61 -28.60
CA LYS A 65 8.38 -14.74 -30.00
C LYS A 65 9.09 -13.50 -30.51
N VAL A 66 8.72 -12.31 -30.03
CA VAL A 66 9.34 -11.04 -30.43
C VAL A 66 10.70 -10.83 -29.74
N THR A 67 10.90 -11.40 -28.55
CA THR A 67 12.16 -11.25 -27.77
C THR A 67 12.71 -12.60 -27.29
N PRO A 68 13.25 -13.44 -28.21
CA PRO A 68 13.51 -14.86 -27.95
C PRO A 68 14.60 -15.21 -26.92
N GLY A 69 15.28 -14.24 -26.31
CA GLY A 69 16.31 -14.48 -25.27
C GLY A 69 15.82 -14.40 -23.83
N ILE A 70 14.60 -13.92 -23.58
CA ILE A 70 14.09 -13.60 -22.24
C ILE A 70 12.77 -14.30 -21.90
N ALA A 71 12.47 -15.40 -22.60
CA ALA A 71 11.22 -16.15 -22.45
C ALA A 71 10.96 -16.66 -21.03
N VAL A 72 11.95 -17.35 -20.47
CA VAL A 72 11.90 -17.95 -19.13
C VAL A 72 11.81 -16.88 -18.04
N PRO A 73 12.69 -15.85 -17.99
CA PRO A 73 12.59 -14.83 -16.95
C PRO A 73 11.28 -14.05 -16.98
N ILE A 74 10.72 -13.76 -18.17
CA ILE A 74 9.41 -13.09 -18.26
C ILE A 74 8.29 -13.92 -17.64
N LYS A 75 8.21 -15.23 -17.94
CA LYS A 75 7.18 -16.10 -17.36
C LYS A 75 7.31 -16.19 -15.83
N VAL A 76 8.54 -16.33 -15.32
CA VAL A 76 8.80 -16.41 -13.87
C VAL A 76 8.40 -15.11 -13.17
N ILE A 77 8.80 -13.96 -13.71
CA ILE A 77 8.43 -12.64 -13.16
C ILE A 77 6.91 -12.48 -13.16
N TYR A 78 6.23 -12.95 -14.21
CA TYR A 78 4.79 -12.82 -14.31
C TYR A 78 4.05 -13.62 -13.23
N PHE A 79 4.43 -14.89 -13.02
CA PHE A 79 3.85 -15.72 -11.96
C PHE A 79 4.19 -15.21 -10.57
N SER A 80 5.41 -14.71 -10.36
CA SER A 80 5.79 -14.15 -9.06
C SER A 80 4.95 -12.93 -8.71
N GLN A 81 4.64 -12.05 -9.68
CA GLN A 81 3.76 -10.89 -9.45
C GLN A 81 2.34 -11.29 -9.03
N ILE A 82 1.77 -12.34 -9.62
CA ILE A 82 0.44 -12.84 -9.22
C ILE A 82 0.46 -13.33 -7.77
N ILE A 83 1.45 -14.16 -7.42
CA ILE A 83 1.62 -14.67 -6.05
C ILE A 83 1.82 -13.52 -5.07
N LEU A 84 2.63 -12.52 -5.45
CA LEU A 84 2.93 -11.34 -4.65
C LEU A 84 1.65 -10.55 -4.36
N VAL A 85 0.85 -10.20 -5.38
CA VAL A 85 -0.43 -9.48 -5.20
C VAL A 85 -1.38 -10.25 -4.30
N MET A 86 -1.55 -11.56 -4.51
CA MET A 86 -2.41 -12.40 -3.67
C MET A 86 -1.94 -12.38 -2.21
N SER A 87 -0.64 -12.56 -1.98
CA SER A 87 -0.05 -12.53 -0.63
C SER A 87 -0.22 -11.16 0.02
N THR A 88 -0.02 -10.07 -0.73
CA THR A 88 -0.15 -8.70 -0.24
C THR A 88 -1.57 -8.37 0.16
N VAL A 89 -2.57 -8.80 -0.61
CA VAL A 89 -3.99 -8.57 -0.27
C VAL A 89 -4.33 -9.35 1.01
N ILE A 90 -3.99 -10.64 1.08
CA ILE A 90 -4.24 -11.47 2.29
C ILE A 90 -3.57 -10.85 3.53
N LEU A 91 -2.29 -10.45 3.40
CA LEU A 91 -1.56 -9.79 4.47
C LEU A 91 -2.15 -8.44 4.83
N GLY A 92 -2.62 -7.66 3.85
CA GLY A 92 -3.30 -6.38 4.06
C GLY A 92 -4.55 -6.55 4.91
N TRP A 93 -5.35 -7.58 4.64
CA TRP A 93 -6.53 -7.94 5.43
C TRP A 93 -6.19 -8.36 6.86
N TYR A 94 -5.20 -9.23 7.03
CA TYR A 94 -4.74 -9.65 8.36
C TYR A 94 -4.20 -8.46 9.18
N ARG A 95 -3.39 -7.62 8.53
CA ARG A 95 -2.81 -6.42 9.16
C ARG A 95 -3.85 -5.36 9.48
N SER A 96 -4.94 -5.27 8.73
CA SER A 96 -5.95 -4.25 8.96
C SER A 96 -6.52 -4.29 10.38
N LYS A 97 -6.71 -5.48 10.96
CA LYS A 97 -7.15 -5.64 12.36
C LYS A 97 -6.11 -5.10 13.34
N VAL A 98 -4.84 -5.41 13.13
CA VAL A 98 -3.73 -4.97 13.99
C VAL A 98 -3.52 -3.47 13.89
N ILE A 99 -3.62 -2.90 12.68
CA ILE A 99 -3.53 -1.46 12.44
C ILE A 99 -4.66 -0.74 13.17
N HIS A 100 -5.88 -1.26 13.10
CA HIS A 100 -7.02 -0.69 13.81
C HIS A 100 -6.78 -0.60 15.32
N GLU A 101 -6.37 -1.70 15.96
CA GLU A 101 -6.07 -1.71 17.40
C GLU A 101 -4.95 -0.72 17.75
N CYS A 102 -3.93 -0.60 16.89
CA CYS A 102 -2.83 0.34 17.07
C CYS A 102 -3.33 1.78 17.02
N VAL A 103 -4.17 2.12 16.03
CA VAL A 103 -4.76 3.47 15.88
C VAL A 103 -5.63 3.83 17.08
N VAL A 104 -6.44 2.90 17.58
CA VAL A 104 -7.28 3.13 18.77
C VAL A 104 -6.41 3.38 20.02
N LYS A 105 -5.35 2.58 20.21
CA LYS A 105 -4.41 2.77 21.34
C LYS A 105 -3.64 4.09 21.23
N GLU A 106 -3.19 4.47 20.03
CA GLU A 106 -2.52 5.74 19.76
C GLU A 106 -3.47 6.92 20.05
N ALA A 107 -4.75 6.81 19.67
CA ALA A 107 -5.76 7.83 19.95
C ALA A 107 -6.01 8.01 21.46
N LEU A 108 -6.09 6.92 22.22
CA LEU A 108 -6.26 6.97 23.68
C LEU A 108 -5.04 7.59 24.39
N ALA A 109 -3.82 7.18 23.99
CA ALA A 109 -2.59 7.73 24.55
C ALA A 109 -2.45 9.23 24.29
N ASP A 110 -2.88 9.69 23.11
CA ASP A 110 -2.81 11.10 22.74
C ASP A 110 -3.86 11.94 23.47
N ASN A 111 -5.10 11.44 23.66
CA ASN A 111 -6.09 12.08 24.52
C ASN A 111 -5.59 12.26 25.96
N LEU A 112 -4.87 11.26 26.50
CA LEU A 112 -4.24 11.37 27.82
C LEU A 112 -3.11 12.41 27.84
N MET A 113 -2.29 12.48 26.78
CA MET A 113 -1.22 13.48 26.66
C MET A 113 -1.77 14.92 26.58
N GLU A 114 -2.87 15.12 25.88
CA GLU A 114 -3.54 16.43 25.80
C GLU A 114 -4.15 16.83 27.14
N HIS A 115 -4.74 15.87 27.88
CA HIS A 115 -5.29 16.11 29.21
C HIS A 115 -4.24 16.51 30.25
N ILE A 116 -2.99 16.07 30.09
CA ILE A 116 -1.85 16.47 30.93
C ILE A 116 -1.08 17.69 30.39
N GLY A 117 -1.62 18.39 29.38
CA GLY A 117 -1.10 19.65 28.86
C GLY A 117 0.06 19.53 27.86
N ILE A 118 0.37 18.33 27.35
CA ILE A 118 1.43 18.13 26.35
C ILE A 118 0.86 18.40 24.96
N GLN A 119 1.06 19.61 24.44
CA GLN A 119 0.71 19.94 23.06
C GLN A 119 1.67 19.28 22.06
N LYS A 120 1.13 18.48 21.13
CA LYS A 120 1.90 17.89 20.02
C LYS A 120 1.75 18.70 18.74
N ASN A 121 2.85 18.82 17.99
CA ASN A 121 2.86 19.38 16.64
C ASN A 121 2.33 18.38 15.59
N TYR A 122 1.03 18.09 15.62
CA TYR A 122 0.34 17.19 14.67
C TYR A 122 0.57 17.61 13.21
N LYS A 123 0.60 18.93 12.93
CA LYS A 123 0.84 19.47 11.58
C LYS A 123 2.20 19.04 10.99
N GLN A 124 3.23 18.90 11.83
CA GLN A 124 4.56 18.52 11.35
C GLN A 124 4.64 17.02 11.06
N MET A 125 4.03 16.18 11.91
CA MET A 125 3.93 14.73 11.66
C MET A 125 3.13 14.42 10.40
N LEU A 126 2.02 15.12 10.19
CA LEU A 126 1.21 15.04 8.98
C LEU A 126 2.01 15.36 7.72
N LYS A 127 2.76 16.46 7.71
CA LYS A 127 3.58 16.86 6.54
C LYS A 127 4.62 15.80 6.19
N VAL A 128 5.29 15.22 7.17
CA VAL A 128 6.28 14.15 6.95
C VAL A 128 5.60 12.91 6.38
N GLN A 129 4.44 12.52 6.92
CA GLN A 129 3.74 11.33 6.47
C GLN A 129 3.15 11.49 5.06
N ILE A 130 2.57 12.65 4.75
CA ILE A 130 2.13 13.00 3.39
C ILE A 130 3.32 13.02 2.43
N GLY A 131 4.46 13.60 2.84
CA GLY A 131 5.68 13.61 2.04
C GLY A 131 6.19 12.21 1.70
N ASN A 132 6.20 11.30 2.68
CA ASN A 132 6.58 9.90 2.46
C ASN A 132 5.62 9.18 1.51
N VAL A 133 4.31 9.35 1.71
CA VAL A 133 3.30 8.74 0.83
C VAL A 133 3.36 9.31 -0.59
N LEU A 134 3.60 10.61 -0.73
CA LEU A 134 3.72 11.26 -2.03
C LEU A 134 5.01 10.83 -2.75
N GLY A 135 6.14 10.81 -2.07
CA GLY A 135 7.41 10.32 -2.61
C GLY A 135 7.34 8.84 -3.00
N ALA A 136 6.63 8.04 -2.21
CA ALA A 136 6.32 6.66 -2.53
C ALA A 136 5.51 6.53 -3.82
N LEU A 137 4.44 7.30 -3.95
CA LEU A 137 3.57 7.27 -5.12
C LEU A 137 4.30 7.76 -6.39
N THR A 138 5.10 8.81 -6.31
CA THR A 138 5.85 9.33 -7.46
C THR A 138 6.89 8.32 -7.96
N PHE A 139 7.56 7.59 -7.05
CA PHE A 139 8.48 6.51 -7.42
C PHE A 139 7.75 5.35 -8.08
N ALA A 140 6.62 4.90 -7.54
CA ALA A 140 5.84 3.82 -8.14
C ALA A 140 5.36 4.21 -9.56
N LEU A 141 4.87 5.45 -9.73
CA LEU A 141 4.43 5.96 -11.03
C LEU A 141 5.57 6.06 -12.03
N SER A 142 6.78 6.48 -11.63
CA SER A 142 7.92 6.55 -12.55
C SER A 142 8.31 5.18 -13.10
N VAL A 143 8.30 4.13 -12.25
CA VAL A 143 8.54 2.75 -12.68
C VAL A 143 7.48 2.28 -13.69
N ILE A 144 6.21 2.61 -13.47
CA ILE A 144 5.11 2.25 -14.38
C ILE A 144 5.24 2.97 -15.72
N ILE A 145 5.60 4.26 -15.70
CA ILE A 145 5.79 5.06 -16.92
C ILE A 145 6.95 4.49 -17.74
N ILE A 146 8.09 4.20 -17.12
CA ILE A 146 9.25 3.62 -17.80
C ILE A 146 8.88 2.27 -18.43
N ASN A 147 8.24 1.37 -17.67
CA ASN A 147 7.80 0.07 -18.19
C ASN A 147 6.80 0.21 -19.34
N SER A 148 5.85 1.15 -19.22
CA SER A 148 4.86 1.41 -20.25
C SER A 148 5.53 1.94 -21.53
N CYS A 149 6.43 2.93 -21.43
CA CYS A 149 7.18 3.43 -22.58
C CYS A 149 7.93 2.30 -23.32
N MET A 150 8.60 1.41 -22.59
CA MET A 150 9.31 0.26 -23.19
C MET A 150 8.36 -0.66 -23.98
N ILE A 151 7.14 -0.90 -23.49
CA ILE A 151 6.13 -1.71 -24.19
C ILE A 151 5.60 -0.97 -25.42
N PHE A 152 5.38 0.34 -25.32
CA PHE A 152 4.80 1.14 -26.39
C PHE A 152 5.76 1.34 -27.57
N MET A 153 7.07 1.40 -27.33
CA MET A 153 8.10 1.49 -28.37
C MET A 153 8.24 0.22 -29.23
N ASN A 154 7.61 -0.90 -28.84
CA ASN A 154 7.67 -2.13 -29.61
C ASN A 154 6.55 -2.18 -30.67
N ASP A 155 6.85 -1.81 -31.91
CA ASP A 155 5.86 -1.71 -33.00
C ASP A 155 5.25 -3.05 -33.44
N LYS A 156 5.87 -4.18 -33.04
CA LYS A 156 5.42 -5.52 -33.42
C LYS A 156 4.17 -5.98 -32.66
N ILE A 157 3.77 -5.25 -31.61
CA ILE A 157 2.67 -5.63 -30.72
C ILE A 157 1.43 -4.77 -31.00
N PRO A 158 0.25 -5.36 -31.20
CA PRO A 158 -0.99 -4.60 -31.38
C PRO A 158 -1.33 -3.73 -30.16
N LEU A 159 -1.89 -2.55 -30.38
CA LEU A 159 -2.22 -1.55 -29.34
C LEU A 159 -3.02 -2.13 -28.17
N ARG A 160 -4.02 -2.98 -28.44
CA ARG A 160 -4.84 -3.63 -27.41
C ARG A 160 -4.01 -4.41 -26.38
N TYR A 161 -2.95 -5.09 -26.83
CA TYR A 161 -2.08 -5.88 -25.96
C TYR A 161 -1.06 -5.01 -25.24
N LYS A 162 -0.61 -3.91 -25.86
CA LYS A 162 0.25 -2.91 -25.20
C LYS A 162 -0.45 -2.33 -23.97
N VAL A 163 -1.69 -1.89 -24.13
CA VAL A 163 -2.51 -1.34 -23.04
C VAL A 163 -2.76 -2.39 -21.96
N SER A 164 -3.19 -3.59 -22.33
CA SER A 164 -3.48 -4.66 -21.37
C SER A 164 -2.24 -5.11 -20.57
N SER A 165 -1.09 -5.20 -21.24
CA SER A 165 0.20 -5.54 -20.59
C SER A 165 0.66 -4.44 -19.64
N ALA A 166 0.51 -3.17 -20.02
CA ALA A 166 0.87 -2.04 -19.17
C ALA A 166 0.07 -2.03 -17.86
N PHE A 167 -1.26 -2.25 -17.93
CA PHE A 167 -2.09 -2.38 -16.72
C PHE A 167 -1.69 -3.56 -15.85
N THR A 168 -1.44 -4.72 -16.46
CA THR A 168 -1.13 -5.95 -15.73
C THR A 168 0.25 -5.91 -15.06
N MET A 169 1.22 -5.21 -15.66
CA MET A 169 2.53 -4.99 -15.04
C MET A 169 2.52 -3.84 -14.02
N GLY A 170 1.69 -2.81 -14.24
CA GLY A 170 1.64 -1.64 -13.37
C GLY A 170 0.90 -1.87 -12.06
N TYR A 171 -0.20 -2.63 -12.07
CA TYR A 171 -1.02 -2.87 -10.87
C TYR A 171 -0.26 -3.57 -9.73
N PRO A 172 0.49 -4.67 -9.97
CA PRO A 172 1.30 -5.31 -8.93
C PRO A 172 2.34 -4.38 -8.30
N VAL A 173 2.99 -3.55 -9.13
CA VAL A 173 3.98 -2.57 -8.65
C VAL A 173 3.33 -1.58 -7.69
N LEU A 174 2.14 -1.06 -8.01
CA LEU A 174 1.40 -0.17 -7.12
C LEU A 174 1.01 -0.83 -5.81
N VAL A 175 0.40 -2.02 -5.89
CA VAL A 175 -0.11 -2.74 -4.71
C VAL A 175 1.02 -3.07 -3.74
N THR A 176 2.15 -3.53 -4.26
CA THR A 176 3.31 -3.95 -3.45
C THR A 176 4.03 -2.76 -2.84
N PHE A 177 4.23 -1.70 -3.62
CA PHE A 177 4.86 -0.48 -3.13
C PHE A 177 4.07 0.17 -1.99
N ILE A 178 2.74 0.14 -2.08
CA ILE A 178 1.85 0.67 -1.03
C ILE A 178 1.89 -0.19 0.22
N ALA A 179 1.90 -1.52 0.06
CA ALA A 179 2.02 -2.44 1.17
C ALA A 179 3.36 -2.27 1.91
N ASP A 180 4.46 -2.06 1.18
CA ASP A 180 5.78 -1.79 1.73
C ASP A 180 5.82 -0.43 2.45
N THR A 181 5.25 0.61 1.84
CA THR A 181 5.17 1.94 2.47
C THR A 181 4.37 1.89 3.77
N THR A 182 3.28 1.13 3.78
CA THR A 182 2.46 0.89 4.98
C THR A 182 3.26 0.14 6.04
N PHE A 183 3.97 -0.93 5.66
CA PHE A 183 4.80 -1.71 6.56
C PHE A 183 5.91 -0.85 7.19
N MET A 184 6.65 -0.10 6.37
CA MET A 184 7.72 0.79 6.81
C MET A 184 7.20 1.86 7.77
N ASN A 185 6.02 2.44 7.52
CA ASN A 185 5.40 3.42 8.42
C ASN A 185 5.07 2.82 9.79
N ILE A 186 4.57 1.58 9.82
CA ILE A 186 4.26 0.88 11.09
C ILE A 186 5.56 0.56 11.85
N VAL A 187 6.55 -0.02 11.18
CA VAL A 187 7.84 -0.39 11.79
C VAL A 187 8.59 0.84 12.31
N TRP A 188 8.55 1.95 11.58
CA TRP A 188 9.17 3.20 12.02
C TRP A 188 8.50 3.72 13.31
N LYS A 189 7.17 3.69 13.36
CA LYS A 189 6.41 4.11 14.55
C LYS A 189 6.73 3.24 15.77
N THR A 190 6.77 1.92 15.62
CA THR A 190 7.08 0.99 16.73
C THR A 190 8.52 1.17 17.24
N LYS A 191 9.49 1.30 16.34
CA LYS A 191 10.89 1.55 16.71
C LYS A 191 11.05 2.86 17.50
N LYS A 192 10.38 3.93 17.06
CA LYS A 192 10.40 5.22 17.75
C LYS A 192 9.77 5.14 19.15
N ALA A 193 8.69 4.37 19.31
CA ALA A 193 8.05 4.15 20.60
C ALA A 193 8.96 3.41 21.60
N ASN A 194 9.63 2.34 21.16
CA ASN A 194 10.56 1.59 22.01
C ASN A 194 11.73 2.46 22.49
N ILE A 195 12.34 3.26 21.61
CA ILE A 195 13.46 4.15 21.98
C ILE A 195 13.03 5.17 23.05
N LEU A 196 11.82 5.72 22.93
CA LEU A 196 11.28 6.66 23.92
C LEU A 196 11.01 5.99 25.27
N GLN A 197 10.58 4.73 25.28
CA GLN A 197 10.41 3.96 26.51
C GLN A 197 11.75 3.69 27.19
N THR A 198 12.78 3.29 26.43
CA THR A 198 14.13 3.07 26.97
C THR A 198 14.73 4.37 27.55
N LEU A 199 14.55 5.51 26.87
CA LEU A 199 15.01 6.81 27.37
C LEU A 199 14.28 7.23 28.65
N LYS A 200 12.95 7.05 28.73
CA LYS A 200 12.19 7.32 29.96
C LYS A 200 12.64 6.45 31.13
N TYR A 201 12.95 5.18 30.87
CA TYR A 201 13.47 4.28 31.89
C TYR A 201 14.82 4.78 32.44
N ILE A 202 15.76 5.12 31.55
CA ILE A 202 17.09 5.63 31.93
C ILE A 202 17.01 6.93 32.75
N ILE A 203 16.13 7.86 32.36
CA ILE A 203 15.94 9.14 33.06
C ILE A 203 15.30 8.94 34.44
N ARG A 204 14.44 7.93 34.63
CA ARG A 204 13.75 7.69 35.91
C ARG A 204 14.61 6.93 36.92
N THR A 205 15.68 6.26 36.46
CA THR A 205 16.67 5.57 37.30
C THR A 205 17.85 6.46 37.72
N LYS A 206 17.89 7.72 37.29
CA LYS A 206 18.83 8.76 37.76
C LYS A 206 18.09 9.78 38.60
#